data_AF-A0A660SQL3-F1
#
_entry.id   AF-A0A660SQL3-F1
#
_cell.length_a   1.000
_cell.length_b   1.000
_cell.length_c   1.000
_cell.angle_alpha   90.00
_cell.angle_beta   90.00
_cell.angle_gamma   90.00
#
_symmetry.space_group_name_H-M   'P 1'
#
loop_
_entity.id
_entity.type
_entity.pdbx_description
1 polymer ?
#
loop_
_entity_poly.entity_id
_entity_poly.type
_entity_poly.pdbx_seq_one_letter_code
_entity_poly.pdbx_strand_id
1 'polypeptide(L)'
;MIFSRSYKLLFVILVILTIISSCSRQKTNDESLNAGVLTPHISIESTDKTNSGDIRSEENDTVLPLVNPGDNYNILAILDGNLDLEQSDEQVLVALPLDKADSSLVLMIASTNPIRNQYDIVWTAPLSTRTLTGITLRSDDLTGNGRSDIIITGFDEKGRHVTDVYAVPKKGEINDFKRVFSLRVKGNIDIVTSERTPGYYSGLSAGDPYRIIVQKKDPESENSMDLIETEWDWDSGLFAFTQGKSKSVRGETIQEERIAQVYAGDVSVYEMFLRGAWYRETGNGSFLDMLYF
;
A
#
# COMPACT_ATOMS: atom_id res chain seq x y z
N MET A 1 36.26 30.06 61.80
CA MET A 1 34.80 29.84 61.61
C MET A 1 34.40 30.12 60.15
N ILE A 2 35.07 29.48 59.16
CA ILE A 2 34.88 29.76 57.71
C ILE A 2 34.64 28.46 56.89
N PHE A 3 34.93 27.28 57.44
CA PHE A 3 34.86 26.01 56.71
C PHE A 3 33.47 25.36 56.59
N SER A 4 32.45 25.78 57.35
CA SER A 4 31.12 25.10 57.31
C SER A 4 30.14 25.66 56.27
N ARG A 5 30.41 26.85 55.71
CA ARG A 5 29.56 27.45 54.67
C ARG A 5 29.83 26.86 53.28
N SER A 6 31.07 26.48 53.00
CA SER A 6 31.48 25.94 51.69
C SER A 6 30.88 24.56 51.41
N TYR A 7 30.75 23.70 52.42
CA TYR A 7 30.14 22.37 52.26
C TYR A 7 28.63 22.43 51.98
N LYS A 8 27.92 23.39 52.58
CA LYS A 8 26.48 23.58 52.31
C LYS A 8 26.23 24.07 50.88
N LEU A 9 27.09 24.96 50.38
CA LEU A 9 26.99 25.43 48.99
C LEU A 9 27.28 24.30 47.99
N LEU A 10 28.28 23.48 48.28
CA LEU A 10 28.68 22.36 47.43
C LEU A 10 27.61 21.25 47.39
N PHE A 11 26.94 21.01 48.53
CA PHE A 11 25.82 20.07 48.61
C PHE A 11 24.58 20.55 47.82
N VAL A 12 24.26 21.85 47.88
CA VAL A 12 23.15 22.43 47.10
C VAL A 12 23.43 22.36 45.60
N ILE A 13 24.67 22.63 45.17
CA ILE A 13 25.07 22.50 43.76
C ILE A 13 24.96 21.04 43.30
N LEU A 14 25.37 20.07 44.14
CA LEU A 14 25.29 18.65 43.81
C LEU A 14 23.83 18.17 43.66
N VAL A 15 22.92 18.64 44.54
CA VAL A 15 21.49 18.32 44.46
C VAL A 15 20.86 18.93 43.20
N ILE A 16 21.20 20.17 42.86
CA ILE A 16 20.71 20.80 41.62
C ILE A 16 21.21 20.05 40.37
N LEU A 17 22.47 19.60 40.36
CA LEU A 17 23.02 18.80 39.26
C LEU A 17 22.27 17.47 39.09
N THR A 18 21.91 16.80 40.19
CA THR A 18 21.14 15.54 40.14
C THR A 18 19.71 15.73 39.63
N ILE A 19 19.07 16.87 39.90
CA ILE A 19 17.72 17.17 39.39
C ILE A 19 17.75 17.46 37.89
N ILE A 20 18.80 18.11 37.37
CA ILE A 20 18.93 18.41 35.94
C ILE A 20 19.24 17.13 35.14
N SER A 21 20.06 16.22 35.67
CA SER A 21 20.30 14.90 35.03
C SER A 21 19.11 13.95 35.10
N SER A 22 18.18 14.13 36.04
CA SER A 22 16.99 13.28 36.16
C SER A 22 15.82 13.69 35.24
N CYS A 23 15.98 14.76 34.45
CA CYS A 23 15.00 15.22 33.47
C CYS A 23 15.36 14.88 32.01
N SER A 24 16.41 14.07 31.75
CA SER A 24 16.57 13.46 30.41
C SER A 24 15.64 12.25 30.32
N ARG A 25 14.36 12.54 30.09
CA ARG A 25 13.34 11.56 29.75
C ARG A 25 13.76 10.92 28.42
N GLN A 26 14.32 9.72 28.52
CA GLN A 26 14.57 8.85 27.40
C GLN A 26 13.22 8.68 26.68
N LYS A 27 13.10 9.23 25.47
CA LYS A 27 12.04 8.84 24.55
C LYS A 27 12.30 7.36 24.30
N THR A 28 11.63 6.50 25.06
CA THR A 28 11.41 5.13 24.64
C THR A 28 10.75 5.25 23.29
N ASN A 29 11.45 4.77 22.26
CA ASN A 29 10.84 4.49 20.98
C ASN A 29 9.68 3.55 21.28
N ASP A 30 8.46 4.07 21.28
CA ASP A 30 7.33 3.23 20.96
C ASP A 30 7.65 2.71 19.56
N GLU A 31 8.05 1.44 19.48
CA GLU A 31 7.91 0.69 18.23
C GLU A 31 6.47 0.93 17.79
N SER A 32 6.31 1.69 16.71
CA SER A 32 5.03 1.76 16.04
C SER A 32 4.67 0.32 15.69
N LEU A 33 3.66 -0.22 16.36
CA LEU A 33 2.95 -1.41 15.91
C LEU A 33 2.62 -1.15 14.44
N ASN A 34 3.38 -1.76 13.55
CA ASN A 34 3.05 -1.81 12.14
C ASN A 34 1.69 -2.50 12.07
N ALA A 35 0.64 -1.72 11.82
CA ALA A 35 -0.64 -2.26 11.45
C ALA A 35 -0.41 -3.04 10.16
N GLY A 36 -0.41 -4.36 10.26
CA GLY A 36 -0.37 -5.24 9.11
C GLY A 36 -1.56 -4.93 8.21
N VAL A 37 -1.30 -4.86 6.91
CA VAL A 37 -2.34 -4.76 5.89
C VAL A 37 -3.13 -6.07 5.92
N LEU A 38 -4.39 -6.00 6.32
CA LEU A 38 -5.36 -7.07 6.07
C LEU A 38 -5.98 -6.79 4.69
N THR A 39 -5.39 -7.34 3.64
CA THR A 39 -6.09 -7.51 2.37
C THR A 39 -7.13 -8.60 2.54
N PRO A 40 -8.44 -8.34 2.34
CA PRO A 40 -9.45 -9.38 2.38
C PRO A 40 -9.28 -10.31 1.17
N HIS A 41 -8.79 -11.53 1.41
CA HIS A 41 -9.01 -12.63 0.47
C HIS A 41 -10.46 -13.08 0.62
N ILE A 42 -11.28 -12.83 -0.41
CA ILE A 42 -12.53 -13.55 -0.59
C ILE A 42 -12.14 -14.96 -1.03
N SER A 43 -12.17 -15.90 -0.10
CA SER A 43 -12.08 -17.33 -0.41
C SER A 43 -13.32 -17.72 -1.20
N ILE A 44 -13.20 -17.83 -2.52
CA ILE A 44 -14.18 -18.55 -3.32
C ILE A 44 -13.93 -20.03 -3.03
N GLU A 45 -14.85 -20.66 -2.30
CA GLU A 45 -14.92 -22.13 -2.20
C GLU A 45 -15.14 -22.71 -3.59
N SER A 46 -14.05 -23.10 -4.27
CA SER A 46 -14.13 -24.03 -5.39
C SER A 46 -14.33 -25.43 -4.82
N THR A 47 -15.51 -25.99 -5.09
CA THR A 47 -15.82 -27.38 -4.76
C THR A 47 -14.84 -28.30 -5.48
N ASP A 48 -14.07 -29.03 -4.67
CA ASP A 48 -12.99 -29.89 -5.08
C ASP A 48 -13.50 -31.14 -5.83
N LYS A 49 -12.93 -31.40 -7.01
CA LYS A 49 -12.84 -32.73 -7.62
C LYS A 49 -11.45 -32.92 -8.21
N THR A 50 -10.58 -33.42 -7.34
CA THR A 50 -9.49 -34.38 -7.57
C THR A 50 -8.83 -34.37 -8.96
N ASN A 51 -7.61 -33.85 -9.02
CA ASN A 51 -6.49 -34.54 -9.66
C ASN A 51 -5.15 -34.07 -9.09
N SER A 52 -4.38 -35.03 -8.59
CA SER A 52 -2.99 -34.89 -8.16
C SER A 52 -2.09 -34.35 -9.28
N GLY A 53 -1.25 -33.37 -8.97
CA GLY A 53 -0.16 -32.93 -9.83
C GLY A 53 0.55 -31.69 -9.29
N ASP A 54 1.78 -31.89 -8.81
CA ASP A 54 2.83 -30.91 -8.50
C ASP A 54 2.53 -29.75 -7.55
N ILE A 55 3.02 -29.91 -6.32
CA ILE A 55 3.49 -28.80 -5.48
C ILE A 55 4.74 -28.23 -6.18
N ARG A 56 4.55 -27.26 -7.08
CA ARG A 56 5.63 -26.35 -7.47
C ARG A 56 5.93 -25.49 -6.25
N SER A 57 7.09 -25.72 -5.65
CA SER A 57 7.73 -24.77 -4.76
C SER A 57 7.70 -23.39 -5.42
N GLU A 58 7.13 -22.40 -4.75
CA GLU A 58 7.28 -20.98 -5.10
C GLU A 58 8.77 -20.64 -4.98
N GLU A 59 9.47 -20.79 -6.10
CA GLU A 59 10.79 -20.22 -6.29
C GLU A 59 10.57 -18.71 -6.27
N ASN A 60 11.05 -18.03 -5.23
CA ASN A 60 11.16 -16.57 -5.20
C ASN A 60 12.15 -16.17 -6.29
N ASP A 61 11.68 -16.11 -7.54
CA ASP A 61 12.41 -15.55 -8.66
C ASP A 61 12.60 -14.06 -8.37
N THR A 62 13.73 -13.72 -7.76
CA THR A 62 14.15 -12.32 -7.62
C THR A 62 14.34 -11.75 -9.02
N VAL A 63 13.38 -10.95 -9.46
CA VAL A 63 13.45 -10.18 -10.70
C VAL A 63 14.64 -9.23 -10.63
N LEU A 64 15.57 -9.35 -11.58
CA LEU A 64 16.78 -8.52 -11.67
C LEU A 64 16.57 -7.36 -12.65
N PRO A 65 17.19 -6.19 -12.40
CA PRO A 65 17.11 -5.09 -13.34
C PRO A 65 17.83 -5.43 -14.65
N LEU A 66 17.11 -5.32 -15.77
CA LEU A 66 17.62 -5.52 -17.13
C LEU A 66 18.22 -4.24 -17.73
N VAL A 67 17.92 -3.09 -17.10
CA VAL A 67 18.49 -1.79 -17.45
C VAL A 67 19.10 -1.11 -16.23
N ASN A 68 20.21 -0.40 -16.42
CA ASN A 68 20.77 0.46 -15.40
C ASN A 68 20.16 1.88 -15.52
N PRO A 69 19.40 2.37 -14.54
CA PRO A 69 18.85 3.73 -14.58
C PRO A 69 19.92 4.83 -14.38
N GLY A 70 21.15 4.46 -14.07
CA GLY A 70 22.29 5.33 -13.82
C GLY A 70 22.61 5.45 -12.33
N ASP A 71 23.83 5.90 -12.02
CA ASP A 71 24.37 5.95 -10.65
C ASP A 71 23.63 6.93 -9.71
N ASN A 72 22.78 7.79 -10.28
CA ASN A 72 21.97 8.76 -9.54
C ASN A 72 20.60 8.20 -9.13
N TYR A 73 20.35 6.91 -9.29
CA TYR A 73 19.08 6.28 -8.94
C TYR A 73 19.29 5.05 -8.06
N ASN A 74 18.42 4.88 -7.07
CA ASN A 74 18.29 3.63 -6.33
C ASN A 74 16.97 2.95 -6.68
N ILE A 75 17.02 1.71 -7.17
CA ILE A 75 15.84 0.94 -7.55
C ILE A 75 15.15 0.42 -6.28
N LEU A 76 13.83 0.65 -6.18
CA LEU A 76 13.03 0.26 -5.02
C LEU A 76 12.09 -0.91 -5.32
N ALA A 77 11.58 -1.01 -6.56
CA ALA A 77 10.71 -2.09 -7.01
C ALA A 77 10.89 -2.33 -8.51
N ILE A 78 10.69 -3.58 -8.92
CA ILE A 78 10.80 -4.05 -10.31
C ILE A 78 9.60 -4.93 -10.62
N LEU A 79 9.07 -4.81 -11.82
CA LEU A 79 8.03 -5.67 -12.38
C LEU A 79 8.34 -5.90 -13.86
N ASP A 80 8.44 -7.15 -14.26
CA ASP A 80 8.46 -7.52 -15.68
C ASP A 80 7.02 -7.77 -16.13
N GLY A 81 6.67 -7.31 -17.32
CA GLY A 81 5.35 -7.55 -17.88
C GLY A 81 5.18 -7.02 -19.29
N ASN A 82 4.26 -7.65 -20.01
CA ASN A 82 3.90 -7.26 -21.35
C ASN A 82 2.96 -6.03 -21.32
N LEU A 83 3.52 -4.85 -21.61
CA LEU A 83 2.78 -3.59 -21.61
C LEU A 83 2.31 -3.19 -23.01
N ASP A 84 2.99 -3.68 -24.05
CA ASP A 84 2.73 -3.32 -25.44
C ASP A 84 2.03 -4.38 -26.31
N LEU A 85 1.79 -5.57 -25.75
CA LEU A 85 1.26 -6.78 -26.40
C LEU A 85 2.21 -7.42 -27.42
N GLU A 86 3.50 -7.07 -27.40
CA GLU A 86 4.52 -7.74 -28.20
C GLU A 86 5.06 -9.00 -27.50
N GLN A 87 6.03 -9.68 -28.11
CA GLN A 87 6.56 -10.93 -27.56
C GLN A 87 7.56 -10.68 -26.41
N SER A 88 8.25 -9.56 -26.43
CA SER A 88 9.18 -9.18 -25.36
C SER A 88 8.44 -8.48 -24.25
N ASP A 89 8.74 -8.85 -23.01
CA ASP A 89 8.23 -8.12 -21.86
C ASP A 89 9.04 -6.84 -21.64
N GLU A 90 8.33 -5.78 -21.21
CA GLU A 90 8.91 -4.57 -20.65
C GLU A 90 9.31 -4.80 -19.19
N GLN A 91 10.27 -4.00 -18.74
CA GLN A 91 10.58 -3.90 -17.32
C GLN A 91 10.14 -2.53 -16.78
N VAL A 92 9.32 -2.57 -15.73
CA VAL A 92 8.86 -1.40 -14.99
C VAL A 92 9.67 -1.26 -13.71
N LEU A 93 10.19 -0.06 -13.47
CA LEU A 93 11.03 0.24 -12.32
C LEU A 93 10.43 1.41 -11.54
N VAL A 94 10.42 1.30 -10.20
CA VAL A 94 10.25 2.44 -9.31
C VAL A 94 11.61 2.77 -8.71
N ALA A 95 12.08 4.00 -8.88
CA ALA A 95 13.41 4.42 -8.42
C ALA A 95 13.36 5.73 -7.64
N LEU A 96 14.27 5.84 -6.66
CA LEU A 96 14.56 7.05 -5.90
C LEU A 96 15.72 7.80 -6.56
N PRO A 97 15.53 9.06 -7.02
CA PRO A 97 16.65 9.90 -7.44
C PRO A 97 17.50 10.31 -6.22
N LEU A 98 18.82 10.21 -6.37
CA LEU A 98 19.82 10.48 -5.32
C LEU A 98 20.43 11.89 -5.43
N ASP A 99 20.30 12.52 -6.59
CA ASP A 99 20.88 13.83 -6.91
C ASP A 99 20.11 15.00 -6.27
N LYS A 100 18.85 14.79 -5.90
CA LYS A 100 17.95 15.82 -5.39
C LYS A 100 17.26 15.32 -4.13
N ALA A 101 17.65 15.88 -2.99
CA ALA A 101 17.04 15.56 -1.69
C ALA A 101 15.50 15.70 -1.70
N ASP A 102 14.95 16.56 -2.57
CA ASP A 102 13.53 16.85 -2.67
C ASP A 102 12.76 16.25 -3.87
N SER A 103 13.35 15.30 -4.61
CA SER A 103 12.66 14.68 -5.75
C SER A 103 11.59 13.67 -5.33
N SER A 104 10.49 13.66 -6.08
CA SER A 104 9.55 12.53 -6.08
C SER A 104 10.23 11.25 -6.56
N LEU A 105 9.70 10.10 -6.14
CA LEU A 105 10.02 8.82 -6.78
C LEU A 105 9.68 8.88 -8.27
N VAL A 106 10.38 8.10 -9.07
CA VAL A 106 10.23 8.05 -10.52
C VAL A 106 9.80 6.65 -10.94
N LEU A 107 8.75 6.59 -11.74
CA LEU A 107 8.37 5.40 -12.49
C LEU A 107 9.12 5.43 -13.83
N MET A 108 9.73 4.31 -14.21
CA MET A 108 10.42 4.14 -15.48
C MET A 108 9.90 2.88 -16.17
N ILE A 109 9.78 2.93 -17.49
CA ILE A 109 9.52 1.76 -18.33
C ILE A 109 10.73 1.57 -19.24
N ALA A 110 11.25 0.35 -19.25
CA ALA A 110 12.33 -0.08 -20.11
C ALA A 110 11.82 -1.12 -21.10
N SER A 111 12.18 -0.96 -22.37
CA SER A 111 11.85 -1.92 -23.43
C SER A 111 13.10 -2.24 -24.22
N THR A 112 13.06 -3.34 -24.98
CA THR A 112 14.19 -3.82 -25.76
C THR A 112 14.47 -2.90 -26.95
N ASN A 113 15.74 -2.56 -27.14
CA ASN A 113 16.22 -1.91 -28.35
C ASN A 113 16.72 -2.98 -29.32
N PRO A 114 15.99 -3.29 -30.41
CA PRO A 114 16.33 -4.40 -31.29
C PRO A 114 17.64 -4.18 -32.05
N ILE A 115 18.09 -2.93 -32.22
CA ILE A 115 19.34 -2.61 -32.92
C ILE A 115 20.55 -2.92 -32.01
N ARG A 116 20.42 -2.65 -30.71
CA ARG A 116 21.50 -2.81 -29.72
C ARG A 116 21.42 -4.11 -28.94
N ASN A 117 20.29 -4.81 -29.01
CA ASN A 117 19.97 -6.00 -28.22
C ASN A 117 20.18 -5.76 -26.71
N GLN A 118 19.68 -4.64 -26.21
CA GLN A 118 19.74 -4.23 -24.81
C GLN A 118 18.43 -3.53 -24.41
N TYR A 119 18.12 -3.48 -23.12
CA TYR A 119 17.02 -2.67 -22.62
C TYR A 119 17.45 -1.20 -22.52
N ASP A 120 16.60 -0.30 -23.05
CA ASP A 120 16.74 1.14 -22.88
C ASP A 120 15.51 1.67 -22.11
N ILE A 121 15.70 2.68 -21.25
CA ILE A 121 14.57 3.40 -20.64
C ILE A 121 13.90 4.22 -21.74
N VAL A 122 12.64 3.90 -22.02
CA VAL A 122 11.86 4.53 -23.09
C VAL A 122 10.86 5.55 -22.57
N TRP A 123 10.42 5.42 -21.32
CA TRP A 123 9.44 6.32 -20.72
C TRP A 123 9.69 6.51 -19.22
N THR A 124 9.38 7.71 -18.72
CA THR A 124 9.51 8.05 -17.29
C THR A 124 8.42 9.00 -16.83
N ALA A 125 7.95 8.86 -15.59
CA ALA A 125 7.06 9.83 -14.95
C ALA A 125 7.31 9.97 -13.44
N PRO A 126 7.09 11.16 -12.86
CA PRO A 126 7.16 11.35 -11.42
C PRO A 126 5.91 10.77 -10.73
N LEU A 127 6.13 10.00 -9.66
CA LEU A 127 5.08 9.56 -8.74
C LEU A 127 4.57 10.74 -7.89
N SER A 128 3.41 10.55 -7.26
CA SER A 128 2.80 11.59 -6.41
C SER A 128 3.56 11.83 -5.09
N THR A 129 4.46 10.92 -4.71
CA THR A 129 5.20 10.92 -3.44
C THR A 129 6.72 10.82 -3.60
N ARG A 130 7.43 11.17 -2.54
CA ARG A 130 8.91 11.13 -2.43
C ARG A 130 9.43 9.88 -1.75
N THR A 131 8.61 9.31 -0.88
CA THR A 131 8.91 8.07 -0.16
C THR A 131 7.68 7.20 -0.18
N LEU A 132 7.89 5.90 -0.27
CA LEU A 132 6.84 4.91 -0.25
C LEU A 132 7.37 3.69 0.52
N THR A 133 6.75 3.38 1.64
CA THR A 133 7.03 2.18 2.45
C THR A 133 6.02 1.10 2.09
N GLY A 134 6.46 -0.16 2.04
CA GLY A 134 5.60 -1.26 1.61
C GLY A 134 5.15 -1.10 0.16
N ILE A 135 6.09 -0.73 -0.73
CA ILE A 135 5.80 -0.52 -2.16
C ILE A 135 5.26 -1.82 -2.75
N THR A 136 4.07 -1.75 -3.33
CA THR A 136 3.55 -2.78 -4.23
C THR A 136 3.53 -2.21 -5.63
N LEU A 137 4.22 -2.88 -6.55
CA LEU A 137 4.19 -2.60 -7.98
C LEU A 137 3.54 -3.78 -8.66
N ARG A 138 2.44 -3.55 -9.39
CA ARG A 138 1.73 -4.59 -10.13
C ARG A 138 1.16 -4.04 -11.44
N SER A 139 0.78 -4.95 -12.32
CA SER A 139 0.15 -4.65 -13.60
C SER A 139 -1.18 -5.40 -13.71
N ASP A 140 -2.23 -4.70 -14.13
CA ASP A 140 -3.58 -5.26 -14.35
C ASP A 140 -4.41 -4.31 -15.26
N ASP A 141 -5.45 -4.78 -15.93
CA ASP A 141 -6.28 -3.98 -16.86
C ASP A 141 -7.39 -3.20 -16.14
N LEU A 142 -7.05 -2.18 -15.36
CA LEU A 142 -8.04 -1.42 -14.59
C LEU A 142 -9.07 -0.71 -15.47
N THR A 143 -8.64 -0.22 -16.62
CA THR A 143 -9.51 0.52 -17.55
C THR A 143 -10.43 -0.38 -18.39
N GLY A 144 -10.22 -1.71 -18.35
CA GLY A 144 -10.99 -2.70 -19.10
C GLY A 144 -10.74 -2.67 -20.60
N ASN A 145 -9.67 -2.02 -21.05
CA ASN A 145 -9.43 -1.79 -22.47
C ASN A 145 -8.62 -2.93 -23.14
N GLY A 146 -8.20 -3.93 -22.36
CA GLY A 146 -7.37 -5.06 -22.76
C GLY A 146 -5.86 -4.78 -22.68
N ARG A 147 -5.45 -3.68 -22.04
CA ARG A 147 -4.06 -3.29 -21.84
C ARG A 147 -3.72 -3.35 -20.35
N SER A 148 -2.46 -3.66 -20.09
CA SER A 148 -1.85 -3.63 -18.77
C SER A 148 -1.71 -2.20 -18.26
N ASP A 149 -2.41 -1.86 -17.18
CA ASP A 149 -2.23 -0.61 -16.45
C ASP A 149 -1.26 -0.84 -15.27
N ILE A 150 -0.39 0.13 -15.02
CA ILE A 150 0.62 0.06 -13.97
C ILE A 150 0.04 0.65 -12.69
N ILE A 151 0.08 -0.11 -11.60
CA ILE A 151 -0.46 0.27 -10.30
C ILE A 151 0.67 0.27 -9.28
N ILE A 152 0.83 1.42 -8.62
CA ILE A 152 1.81 1.59 -7.55
C ILE A 152 1.06 1.96 -6.28
N THR A 153 1.20 1.14 -5.24
CA THR A 153 0.62 1.42 -3.91
C THR A 153 1.67 1.36 -2.81
N GLY A 154 1.38 1.99 -1.69
CA GLY A 154 2.17 1.92 -0.46
C GLY A 154 1.82 3.07 0.49
N PHE A 155 2.72 3.37 1.41
CA PHE A 155 2.50 4.40 2.42
C PHE A 155 3.57 5.49 2.39
N ASP A 156 3.15 6.76 2.44
CA ASP A 156 4.09 7.88 2.51
C ASP A 156 4.66 8.11 3.92
N GLU A 157 5.53 9.10 4.06
CA GLU A 157 6.18 9.44 5.33
C GLU A 157 5.21 9.89 6.45
N LYS A 158 3.95 10.16 6.10
CA LYS A 158 2.88 10.55 7.04
C LYS A 158 1.90 9.40 7.30
N GLY A 159 2.23 8.18 6.86
CA GLY A 159 1.37 7.00 6.98
C GLY A 159 0.08 7.10 6.15
N ARG A 160 0.05 7.94 5.10
CA ARG A 160 -1.09 7.99 4.17
C ARG A 160 -0.94 6.88 3.13
N HIS A 161 -2.01 6.16 2.86
CA HIS A 161 -2.07 5.24 1.73
C HIS A 161 -1.99 6.07 0.44
N VAL A 162 -0.99 5.78 -0.38
CA VAL A 162 -0.74 6.39 -1.69
C VAL A 162 -1.00 5.34 -2.77
N THR A 163 -1.79 5.73 -3.76
CA THR A 163 -2.01 4.92 -4.97
C THR A 163 -1.87 5.81 -6.20
N ASP A 164 -0.95 5.45 -7.09
CA ASP A 164 -0.78 6.03 -8.42
C ASP A 164 -1.09 4.95 -9.47
N VAL A 165 -1.90 5.27 -10.47
CA VAL A 165 -2.23 4.37 -11.60
C VAL A 165 -1.88 5.05 -12.90
N TYR A 166 -1.18 4.32 -13.77
CA TYR A 166 -0.82 4.76 -15.12
C TYR A 166 -1.41 3.80 -16.14
N ALA A 167 -2.13 4.36 -17.12
CA ALA A 167 -2.78 3.59 -18.17
C ALA A 167 -2.38 4.10 -19.55
N VAL A 168 -2.51 3.23 -20.54
CA VAL A 168 -2.30 3.56 -21.95
C VAL A 168 -3.61 3.35 -22.72
N PRO A 169 -3.97 4.23 -23.67
CA PRO A 169 -5.12 3.97 -24.53
C PRO A 169 -4.96 2.65 -25.29
N LYS A 170 -6.05 1.97 -25.64
CA LYS A 170 -6.03 0.67 -26.34
C LYS A 170 -5.12 0.61 -27.59
N LYS A 171 -4.98 1.73 -28.30
CA LYS A 171 -4.13 1.86 -29.51
C LYS A 171 -2.90 2.75 -29.28
N GLY A 172 -2.59 3.05 -28.03
CA GLY A 172 -1.42 3.84 -27.65
C GLY A 172 -0.16 2.99 -27.59
N GLU A 173 0.98 3.66 -27.71
CA GLU A 173 2.30 3.08 -27.57
C GLU A 173 2.83 3.25 -26.13
N ILE A 174 3.98 2.67 -25.78
CA ILE A 174 4.60 2.81 -24.45
C ILE A 174 4.80 4.29 -24.07
N ASN A 175 5.01 5.18 -25.04
CA ASN A 175 5.18 6.61 -24.77
C ASN A 175 3.87 7.33 -24.42
N ASP A 176 2.72 6.69 -24.63
CA ASP A 176 1.38 7.26 -24.39
C ASP A 176 0.85 6.97 -22.98
N PHE A 177 1.61 6.28 -22.13
CA PHE A 177 1.23 6.07 -20.73
C PHE A 177 0.96 7.40 -20.02
N LYS A 178 -0.18 7.47 -19.35
CA LYS A 178 -0.64 8.66 -18.61
C LYS A 178 -1.08 8.25 -17.22
N ARG A 179 -0.82 9.13 -16.25
CA ARG A 179 -1.40 8.98 -14.92
C ARG A 179 -2.90 9.20 -15.00
N VAL A 180 -3.67 8.19 -14.62
CA VAL A 180 -5.13 8.21 -14.68
C VAL A 180 -5.81 8.21 -13.32
N PHE A 181 -5.06 7.86 -12.26
CA PHE A 181 -5.48 8.00 -10.88
C PHE A 181 -4.26 8.33 -10.02
N SER A 182 -4.44 9.19 -9.01
CA SER A 182 -3.40 9.53 -8.04
C SER A 182 -4.06 10.09 -6.80
N LEU A 183 -4.01 9.33 -5.71
CA LEU A 183 -4.59 9.77 -4.44
C LEU A 183 -3.68 9.43 -3.27
N ARG A 184 -3.72 10.30 -2.26
CA ARG A 184 -3.05 10.12 -0.97
C ARG A 184 -4.05 10.39 0.14
N VAL A 185 -4.33 9.39 0.97
CA VAL A 185 -5.38 9.46 1.99
C VAL A 185 -4.93 8.88 3.31
N LYS A 186 -5.38 9.48 4.43
CA LYS A 186 -5.32 8.83 5.75
C LYS A 186 -6.50 7.86 5.86
N GLY A 187 -6.31 6.65 5.36
CA GLY A 187 -7.37 5.66 5.21
C GLY A 187 -6.92 4.55 4.27
N ASN A 188 -7.88 3.89 3.63
CA ASN A 188 -7.60 2.80 2.70
C ASN A 188 -8.03 3.13 1.27
N ILE A 189 -7.34 2.54 0.30
CA ILE A 189 -7.65 2.60 -1.13
C ILE A 189 -7.67 1.16 -1.64
N ASP A 190 -8.85 0.68 -2.01
CA ASP A 190 -9.06 -0.67 -2.52
C ASP A 190 -9.43 -0.63 -4.00
N ILE A 191 -8.96 -1.61 -4.76
CA ILE A 191 -9.33 -1.79 -6.17
C ILE A 191 -10.25 -3.00 -6.23
N VAL A 192 -11.53 -2.76 -6.55
CA VAL A 192 -12.56 -3.79 -6.62
C VAL A 192 -12.57 -4.35 -8.04
N THR A 193 -12.06 -5.57 -8.15
CA THR A 193 -12.01 -6.33 -9.41
C THR A 193 -13.38 -6.90 -9.76
N SER A 194 -13.75 -6.85 -11.03
CA SER A 194 -14.89 -7.56 -11.59
C SER A 194 -14.44 -8.79 -12.38
N GLU A 195 -15.29 -9.81 -12.43
CA GLU A 195 -15.05 -10.98 -13.28
C GLU A 195 -15.11 -10.57 -14.76
N ARG A 196 -14.13 -11.02 -15.55
CA ARG A 196 -14.08 -10.74 -16.98
C ARG A 196 -14.91 -11.74 -17.76
N THR A 197 -15.59 -11.27 -18.79
CA THR A 197 -16.39 -12.14 -19.66
C THR A 197 -15.51 -13.01 -20.57
N PRO A 198 -16.00 -14.15 -21.09
CA PRO A 198 -15.29 -14.92 -22.11
C PRO A 198 -14.96 -14.10 -23.38
N GLY A 199 -15.79 -13.11 -23.70
CA GLY A 199 -15.56 -12.17 -24.81
C GLY A 199 -14.31 -11.31 -24.61
N TYR A 200 -13.99 -10.96 -23.36
CA TYR A 200 -12.78 -10.22 -23.01
C TYR A 200 -11.52 -11.05 -23.27
N TYR A 201 -11.47 -12.27 -22.73
CA TYR A 201 -10.30 -13.16 -22.89
C TYR A 201 -10.04 -13.57 -24.35
N SER A 202 -11.08 -13.58 -25.18
CA SER A 202 -10.97 -13.84 -26.62
C SER A 202 -10.68 -12.57 -27.45
N GLY A 203 -10.55 -11.40 -26.81
CA GLY A 203 -10.31 -10.12 -27.47
C GLY A 203 -11.49 -9.56 -28.27
N LEU A 204 -12.68 -10.16 -28.14
CA LEU A 204 -13.90 -9.80 -28.86
C LEU A 204 -14.64 -8.61 -28.24
N SER A 205 -14.51 -8.42 -26.93
CA SER A 205 -15.14 -7.31 -26.21
C SER A 205 -14.16 -6.63 -25.23
N ALA A 206 -14.41 -5.37 -24.91
CA ALA A 206 -13.76 -4.74 -23.77
C ALA A 206 -14.25 -5.38 -22.46
N GLY A 207 -13.44 -5.28 -21.41
CA GLY A 207 -13.82 -5.64 -20.06
C GLY A 207 -14.50 -4.47 -19.36
N ASP A 208 -15.29 -4.76 -18.33
CA ASP A 208 -15.81 -3.71 -17.46
C ASP A 208 -14.67 -3.10 -16.64
N PRO A 209 -14.49 -1.77 -16.63
CA PRO A 209 -13.47 -1.13 -15.83
C PRO A 209 -13.62 -1.47 -14.35
N TYR A 210 -12.50 -1.61 -13.64
CA TYR A 210 -12.50 -1.79 -12.20
C TYR A 210 -12.89 -0.50 -11.50
N ARG A 211 -13.35 -0.63 -10.25
CA ARG A 211 -13.71 0.50 -9.40
C ARG A 211 -12.68 0.68 -8.31
N ILE A 212 -12.39 1.93 -7.96
CA ILE A 212 -11.50 2.24 -6.85
C ILE A 212 -12.36 2.76 -5.70
N ILE A 213 -12.25 2.11 -4.54
CA ILE A 213 -12.98 2.46 -3.34
C ILE A 213 -12.01 3.13 -2.36
N VAL A 214 -12.34 4.34 -1.93
CA VAL A 214 -11.52 5.10 -1.00
C VAL A 214 -12.29 5.25 0.30
N GLN A 215 -11.72 4.71 1.37
CA GLN A 215 -12.29 4.78 2.71
C GLN A 215 -11.44 5.71 3.57
N LYS A 216 -12.08 6.70 4.18
CA LYS A 216 -11.46 7.63 5.13
C LYS A 216 -12.31 7.72 6.38
N LYS A 217 -11.69 8.05 7.51
CA LYS A 217 -12.44 8.37 8.72
C LYS A 217 -13.39 9.55 8.46
N ASP A 218 -14.62 9.46 8.95
CA ASP A 218 -15.57 10.56 8.94
C ASP A 218 -15.15 11.62 9.98
N PRO A 219 -14.76 12.84 9.56
CA PRO A 219 -14.36 13.88 10.51
C PRO A 219 -15.55 14.51 11.25
N GLU A 220 -16.77 14.37 10.71
CA GLU A 220 -17.99 14.96 11.27
C GLU A 220 -18.70 14.00 12.25
N SER A 221 -18.29 12.72 12.29
CA SER A 221 -18.86 11.76 13.23
C SER A 221 -18.14 11.79 14.59
N GLU A 222 -18.92 11.72 15.67
CA GLU A 222 -18.42 11.51 17.02
C GLU A 222 -17.82 10.09 17.19
N ASN A 223 -18.29 9.12 16.40
CA ASN A 223 -17.77 7.76 16.45
C ASN A 223 -16.47 7.66 15.63
N SER A 224 -15.39 7.32 16.32
CA SER A 224 -14.06 7.22 15.72
C SER A 224 -13.91 6.14 14.64
N MET A 225 -14.86 5.20 14.56
CA MET A 225 -14.89 4.08 13.62
C MET A 225 -15.78 4.35 12.40
N ASP A 226 -16.50 5.46 12.35
CA ASP A 226 -17.31 5.82 11.19
C ASP A 226 -16.40 6.23 10.02
N LEU A 227 -16.74 5.73 8.84
CA LEU A 227 -15.98 5.91 7.62
C LEU A 227 -16.84 6.62 6.57
N ILE A 228 -16.21 7.45 5.75
CA ILE A 228 -16.75 7.89 4.48
C ILE A 228 -16.11 7.02 3.41
N GLU A 229 -16.95 6.29 2.68
CA GLU A 229 -16.54 5.55 1.49
C GLU A 229 -16.88 6.38 0.25
N THR A 230 -15.90 6.56 -0.62
CA THR A 230 -16.03 7.28 -1.88
C THR A 230 -15.67 6.33 -3.02
N GLU A 231 -16.60 6.14 -3.94
CA GLU A 231 -16.39 5.34 -5.15
C GLU A 231 -15.75 6.21 -6.23
N TRP A 232 -14.78 5.64 -6.95
CA TRP A 232 -14.12 6.27 -8.10
C TRP A 232 -14.29 5.37 -9.31
N ASP A 233 -14.91 5.94 -10.34
CA ASP A 233 -15.28 5.24 -11.56
C ASP A 233 -14.45 5.72 -12.74
N TRP A 234 -14.15 4.80 -13.66
CA TRP A 234 -13.43 5.10 -14.89
C TRP A 234 -14.29 5.95 -15.83
N ASP A 235 -13.77 7.12 -16.23
CA ASP A 235 -14.34 7.95 -17.29
C ASP A 235 -13.44 7.86 -18.55
N SER A 236 -13.93 7.13 -19.55
CA SER A 236 -13.21 6.97 -20.83
C SER A 236 -13.09 8.26 -21.64
N GLY A 237 -14.00 9.22 -21.44
CA GLY A 237 -13.97 10.51 -22.14
C GLY A 237 -12.93 11.46 -21.57
N LEU A 238 -12.76 11.46 -20.24
CA LEU A 238 -11.70 12.21 -19.56
C LEU A 238 -10.37 11.44 -19.47
N PHE A 239 -10.39 10.14 -19.76
CA PHE A 239 -9.27 9.22 -19.61
C PHE A 239 -8.68 9.27 -18.19
N ALA A 240 -9.56 9.23 -17.19
CA ALA A 240 -9.20 9.31 -15.79
C ALA A 240 -10.25 8.64 -14.90
N PHE A 241 -9.84 8.22 -13.72
CA PHE A 241 -10.77 7.87 -12.65
C PHE A 241 -11.34 9.14 -12.04
N THR A 242 -12.66 9.22 -11.97
CA THR A 242 -13.37 10.39 -11.45
C THR A 242 -14.10 10.04 -10.17
N GLN A 243 -14.18 11.02 -9.27
CA GLN A 243 -14.85 10.82 -8.00
C GLN A 243 -16.35 10.72 -8.20
N GLY A 244 -16.91 9.57 -7.84
CA GLY A 244 -18.34 9.29 -7.84
C GLY A 244 -19.01 9.63 -6.52
N LYS A 245 -20.05 8.87 -6.17
CA LYS A 245 -20.83 9.09 -4.96
C LYS A 245 -20.02 8.73 -3.72
N SER A 246 -20.29 9.44 -2.62
CA SER A 246 -19.79 9.09 -1.30
C SER A 246 -20.94 8.64 -0.42
N LYS A 247 -20.71 7.63 0.41
CA LYS A 247 -21.65 7.13 1.41
C LYS A 247 -20.97 7.09 2.78
N SER A 248 -21.72 7.42 3.83
CA SER A 248 -21.26 7.24 5.21
C SER A 248 -21.52 5.79 5.62
N VAL A 249 -20.49 5.16 6.17
CA VAL A 249 -20.51 3.80 6.68
C VAL A 249 -20.33 3.89 8.19
N ARG A 250 -21.35 3.51 8.94
CA ARG A 250 -21.32 3.50 10.40
C ARG A 250 -20.39 2.38 10.89
N GLY A 251 -19.51 2.69 11.83
CA GLY A 251 -18.59 1.73 12.42
C GLY A 251 -19.30 0.59 13.14
N GLU A 252 -20.50 0.85 13.69
CA GLU A 252 -21.39 -0.16 14.29
C GLU A 252 -21.75 -1.27 13.29
N THR A 253 -22.10 -0.91 12.06
CA THR A 253 -22.46 -1.88 11.01
C THR A 253 -21.28 -2.76 10.60
N ILE A 254 -20.08 -2.19 10.49
CA ILE A 254 -18.85 -2.95 10.18
C ILE A 254 -18.55 -3.97 11.28
N GLN A 255 -18.71 -3.59 12.56
CA GLN A 255 -18.50 -4.50 13.69
C GLN A 255 -19.52 -5.62 13.71
N GLU A 256 -20.80 -5.31 13.51
CA GLU A 256 -21.88 -6.29 13.47
C GLU A 256 -21.71 -7.30 12.33
N GLU A 257 -21.33 -6.85 11.13
CA GLU A 257 -21.03 -7.73 9.99
C GLU A 257 -19.84 -8.65 10.28
N ARG A 258 -18.75 -8.11 10.87
CA ARG A 258 -17.57 -8.91 11.22
C ARG A 258 -17.89 -9.96 12.27
N ILE A 259 -18.70 -9.59 13.27
CA ILE A 259 -19.19 -10.50 14.31
C ILE A 259 -20.11 -11.57 13.68
N ALA A 260 -21.00 -11.18 12.77
CA ALA A 260 -21.88 -12.11 12.07
C ALA A 260 -21.09 -13.12 11.22
N GLN A 261 -20.04 -12.70 10.54
CA GLN A 261 -19.13 -13.59 9.79
C GLN A 261 -18.41 -14.57 10.72
N VAL A 262 -17.97 -14.13 11.89
CA VAL A 262 -17.36 -15.02 12.90
C VAL A 262 -18.37 -16.03 13.45
N TYR A 263 -19.62 -15.64 13.68
CA TYR A 263 -20.67 -16.55 14.12
C TYR A 263 -21.12 -17.54 13.04
N ALA A 264 -21.05 -17.16 11.77
CA ALA A 264 -21.42 -18.01 10.63
C ALA A 264 -20.25 -18.90 10.15
N GLY A 265 -19.01 -18.57 10.53
CA GLY A 265 -17.80 -19.29 10.13
C GLY A 265 -17.56 -20.59 10.91
N ASP A 266 -16.53 -21.32 10.52
CA ASP A 266 -16.07 -22.51 11.22
C ASP A 266 -15.09 -22.18 12.37
N VAL A 267 -14.60 -23.22 13.05
CA VAL A 267 -13.67 -23.08 14.18
C VAL A 267 -12.40 -22.31 13.78
N SER A 268 -11.92 -22.42 12.53
CA SER A 268 -10.71 -21.74 12.08
C SER A 268 -10.91 -20.23 11.96
N VAL A 269 -12.10 -19.79 11.52
CA VAL A 269 -12.47 -18.37 11.47
C VAL A 269 -12.57 -17.80 12.88
N TYR A 270 -13.09 -18.58 13.83
CA TYR A 270 -13.18 -18.18 15.24
C TYR A 270 -11.81 -18.06 15.92
N GLU A 271 -10.90 -19.01 15.68
CA GLU A 271 -9.53 -18.96 16.17
C GLU A 271 -8.77 -17.75 15.60
N MET A 272 -8.96 -17.46 14.31
CA MET A 272 -8.36 -16.29 13.68
C MET A 272 -8.91 -14.97 14.25
N PHE A 273 -10.19 -14.91 14.60
CA PHE A 273 -10.79 -13.75 15.25
C PHE A 273 -10.24 -13.50 16.66
N LEU A 274 -10.00 -14.55 17.44
CA LEU A 274 -9.42 -14.42 18.78
C LEU A 274 -7.94 -14.04 18.75
N ARG A 275 -7.25 -14.26 17.64
CA ARG A 275 -5.79 -14.10 17.57
C ARG A 275 -5.35 -12.66 17.80
N GLY A 276 -4.43 -12.46 18.74
CA GLY A 276 -3.85 -11.16 19.06
C GLY A 276 -4.07 -10.71 20.50
N ALA A 277 -3.74 -9.44 20.76
CA ALA A 277 -3.81 -8.85 22.09
C ALA A 277 -5.22 -8.32 22.41
N TRP A 278 -5.77 -8.79 23.52
CA TRP A 278 -7.03 -8.35 24.12
C TRP A 278 -6.76 -7.62 25.41
N TYR A 279 -7.44 -6.50 25.62
CA TYR A 279 -7.31 -5.71 26.84
C TYR A 279 -8.59 -5.79 27.67
N ARG A 280 -8.42 -5.84 29.00
CA ARG A 280 -9.55 -5.73 29.91
C ARG A 280 -10.05 -4.29 29.95
N GLU A 281 -11.34 -4.07 29.66
CA GLU A 281 -11.96 -2.73 29.62
C GLU A 281 -11.86 -1.98 30.95
N THR A 282 -11.86 -2.69 32.08
CA THR A 282 -11.71 -2.11 33.43
C THR A 282 -10.27 -1.97 33.91
N GLY A 283 -9.30 -2.35 33.07
CA GLY A 283 -7.87 -2.26 33.35
C GLY A 283 -7.31 -0.85 33.13
N ASN A 284 -6.10 -0.61 33.62
CA ASN A 284 -5.40 0.66 33.44
C ASN A 284 -4.56 0.70 32.15
N GLY A 285 -4.81 -0.23 31.21
CA GLY A 285 -4.08 -0.36 29.96
C GLY A 285 -2.64 -0.82 30.12
N SER A 286 -2.26 -1.31 31.30
CA SER A 286 -0.93 -1.88 31.53
C SER A 286 -0.81 -3.26 30.89
N PHE A 287 0.42 -3.70 30.61
CA PHE A 287 0.71 -5.03 30.07
C PHE A 287 0.14 -6.18 30.93
N LEU A 288 -0.11 -5.93 32.22
CA LEU A 288 -0.71 -6.89 33.15
C LEU A 288 -2.22 -7.10 32.93
N ASP A 289 -2.88 -6.23 32.17
CA ASP A 289 -4.31 -6.30 31.84
C ASP A 289 -4.57 -6.85 30.43
N MET A 290 -3.54 -7.43 29.79
CA MET A 290 -3.58 -7.97 28.44
C MET A 290 -3.67 -9.50 28.45
N LEU A 291 -4.54 -10.06 27.61
CA LEU A 291 -4.59 -11.47 27.24
C LEU A 291 -4.14 -11.58 25.78
N TYR A 292 -3.32 -12.57 25.47
CA TYR A 292 -2.91 -12.85 24.09
C TYR A 292 -3.37 -14.26 23.73
N PHE A 293 -4.06 -14.38 22.60
CA PHE A 293 -4.46 -15.66 22.03
C PHE A 293 -3.73 -15.89 20.70
#